data_AF-A0A7K9ATS5-F1
#
_entry.id   AF-A0A7K9ATS5-F1
#
_cell.length_a   1.000
_cell.length_b   1.000
_cell.length_c   1.000
_cell.angle_alpha   90.00
_cell.angle_beta   90.00
_cell.angle_gamma   90.00
#
_symmetry.space_group_name_H-M   'P 1'
#
loop_
_entity.id
_entity.type
_entity.pdbx_description
1 polymer ?
#
loop_
_entity_poly.entity_id
_entity_poly.type
_entity_poly.pdbx_seq_one_letter_code
_entity_poly.pdbx_strand_id
1 'polypeptide(L)'
;LPMSYYQEDFFKEYLKMMTNIVVLSLLICISLAFWMVSMTASTYYGTLRPISPWRWLFSVLVPLAIVTQGFKKKSLDHSGALGGLVVGFILTVANYSFFTALFVFFVTSSKLTKWKKDMKKQIDSEYKEGGQRNWVQVFCNGGVPTELAILYMIENGPGEIPIDFSRQYTASWMCLSLLGALACSAGDTWASEIGTVMSKSKPRLITTWEKVPVGTNGGITLVGLFSSLLGGMVVGAAYFIAQLLFVSDLDISAPQWPIIVFGAAAGFLGSIVDSYLGATMQYSGFDKNICMVVNHQTKDSKHISGKPILDNNAVNLFSSVVIALVLPGVAWGFWPRG
;
A
#
# COMPACT_ATOMS: atom_id res chain seq x y z
N LEU A 1 9.95 16.53 49.43
CA LEU A 1 9.10 17.58 48.83
C LEU A 1 8.60 17.02 47.50
N PRO A 2 7.28 16.85 47.29
CA PRO A 2 6.77 16.44 45.99
C PRO A 2 7.20 17.49 44.96
N MET A 3 7.79 17.06 43.84
CA MET A 3 8.09 17.97 42.74
C MET A 3 6.79 18.67 42.35
N SER A 4 6.86 19.98 42.09
CA SER A 4 5.69 20.66 41.54
C SER A 4 5.33 19.99 40.22
N TYR A 5 4.04 19.86 39.92
CA TYR A 5 3.54 19.21 38.71
C TYR A 5 4.27 19.67 37.43
N TYR A 6 4.65 20.95 37.37
CA TYR A 6 5.44 21.55 36.28
C TYR A 6 6.86 20.98 36.15
N GLN A 7 7.49 20.62 37.27
CA GLN A 7 8.87 20.14 37.31
C GLN A 7 8.95 18.65 36.91
N GLU A 8 7.92 17.86 37.23
CA GLU A 8 7.77 16.49 36.72
C GLU A 8 7.51 16.45 35.20
N ASP A 9 6.66 17.34 34.68
CA ASP A 9 6.38 17.41 33.24
C ASP A 9 7.62 17.87 32.46
N PHE A 10 8.33 18.89 32.95
CA PHE A 10 9.59 19.33 32.37
C PHE A 10 10.64 18.20 32.35
N PHE A 11 10.77 17.45 33.45
CA PHE A 11 11.73 16.34 33.51
C PHE A 11 11.37 15.19 32.56
N LYS A 12 10.08 14.87 32.41
CA LYS A 12 9.60 13.89 31.43
C LYS A 12 9.86 14.34 30.00
N GLU A 13 9.60 15.60 29.68
CA GLU A 13 9.90 16.17 28.35
C GLU A 13 11.42 16.17 28.07
N TYR A 14 12.23 16.54 29.06
CA TYR A 14 13.69 16.50 28.96
C TYR A 14 14.21 15.08 28.74
N LEU A 15 13.74 14.09 29.50
CA LEU A 15 14.11 12.68 29.30
C LEU A 15 13.69 12.16 27.92
N LYS A 16 12.50 12.55 27.45
CA LYS A 16 12.02 12.20 26.11
C LYS A 16 12.89 12.84 25.02
N MET A 17 13.28 14.10 25.20
CA MET A 17 14.19 14.81 24.29
C MET A 17 15.57 14.14 24.26
N MET A 18 16.16 13.85 25.43
CA MET A 18 17.45 13.15 25.54
C MET A 18 17.39 11.76 24.90
N THR A 19 16.32 11.00 25.14
CA THR A 19 16.13 9.69 24.51
C THR A 19 16.06 9.82 22.98
N ASN A 20 15.33 10.81 22.46
CA ASN A 20 15.26 11.06 21.01
C ASN A 20 16.63 11.43 20.42
N ILE A 21 17.42 12.26 21.12
CA ILE A 21 18.77 12.64 20.70
C ILE A 21 19.68 11.41 20.65
N VAL A 22 19.68 10.57 21.69
CA VAL A 22 20.49 9.35 21.72
C VAL A 22 20.09 8.39 20.60
N VAL A 23 18.79 8.17 20.39
CA VAL A 23 18.28 7.32 19.29
C VAL A 23 18.70 7.89 17.94
N LEU A 24 18.56 9.20 17.72
CA LEU A 24 18.96 9.84 16.46
C LEU A 24 20.46 9.70 16.21
N SER A 25 21.30 9.93 17.22
CA SER A 25 22.75 9.76 17.13
C SER A 25 23.14 8.33 16.80
N LEU A 26 22.52 7.34 17.44
CA LEU A 26 22.74 5.92 17.13
C LEU A 26 22.35 5.58 15.69
N LEU A 27 21.21 6.09 15.20
CA LEU A 27 20.76 5.86 13.83
C LEU A 27 21.70 6.49 12.79
N ILE A 28 22.24 7.68 13.07
CA ILE A 28 23.26 8.31 12.22
C ILE A 28 24.53 7.45 12.19
N CYS A 29 25.01 6.97 13.35
CA CYS A 29 26.19 6.10 13.41
C CYS A 29 26.00 4.79 12.64
N ILE A 30 24.84 4.13 12.81
CA ILE A 30 24.51 2.88 12.11
C ILE A 30 24.43 3.12 10.60
N SER A 31 23.79 4.21 10.17
CA SER A 31 23.71 4.59 8.75
C SER A 31 25.10 4.81 8.14
N LEU A 32 25.97 5.56 8.82
CA LEU A 32 27.35 5.78 8.38
C LEU A 32 28.14 4.47 8.30
N ALA A 33 27.95 3.55 9.25
CA ALA A 33 28.58 2.24 9.23
C ALA A 33 28.12 1.40 8.02
N PHE A 34 26.81 1.34 7.74
CA PHE A 34 26.29 0.65 6.55
C PHE A 34 26.81 1.28 5.25
N TRP A 35 26.93 2.60 5.18
CA TRP A 35 27.53 3.26 4.04
C TRP A 35 29.02 2.90 3.87
N MET A 36 29.80 2.89 4.96
CA MET A 36 31.22 2.48 4.90
C MET A 36 31.38 1.04 4.41
N VAL A 37 30.52 0.12 4.87
CA VAL A 37 30.49 -1.27 4.37
C VAL A 37 30.11 -1.31 2.89
N SER A 38 29.09 -0.55 2.48
CA SER A 38 28.63 -0.49 1.09
C SER A 38 29.69 0.10 0.15
N MET A 39 30.41 1.13 0.58
CA MET A 39 31.56 1.71 -0.12
C MET A 39 32.70 0.69 -0.25
N THR A 40 33.01 -0.02 0.83
CA THR A 40 34.07 -1.05 0.82
C THR A 40 33.71 -2.19 -0.14
N ALA A 41 32.46 -2.65 -0.11
CA ALA A 41 31.96 -3.66 -1.03
C ALA A 41 31.96 -3.18 -2.49
N SER A 42 31.61 -1.91 -2.74
CA SER A 42 31.70 -1.30 -4.07
C SER A 42 33.15 -1.28 -4.57
N THR A 43 34.11 -0.87 -3.74
CA THR A 43 35.55 -0.88 -4.09
C THR A 43 36.06 -2.29 -4.38
N TYR A 44 35.56 -3.31 -3.66
CA TYR A 44 36.02 -4.70 -3.82
C TYR A 44 35.38 -5.42 -5.00
N TYR A 45 34.07 -5.26 -5.20
CA TYR A 45 33.31 -5.96 -6.25
C TYR A 45 33.15 -5.14 -7.54
N GLY A 46 33.42 -3.83 -7.51
CA GLY A 46 33.41 -2.92 -8.68
C GLY A 46 32.04 -2.63 -9.31
N THR A 47 31.01 -3.42 -9.00
CA THR A 47 29.70 -3.38 -9.64
C THR A 47 28.59 -2.79 -8.76
N LEU A 48 28.82 -2.67 -7.45
CA LEU A 48 27.80 -2.19 -6.51
C LEU A 48 27.80 -0.66 -6.44
N ARG A 49 26.61 -0.06 -6.61
CA ARG A 49 26.39 1.37 -6.35
C ARG A 49 26.20 1.59 -4.84
N PRO A 50 27.05 2.38 -4.18
CA PRO A 50 26.95 2.57 -2.75
C PRO A 50 25.71 3.39 -2.37
N ILE A 51 24.97 2.92 -1.37
CA ILE A 51 23.76 3.58 -0.84
C ILE A 51 24.18 4.76 0.04
N SER A 52 23.73 5.97 -0.28
CA SER A 52 24.10 7.16 0.50
C SER A 52 23.71 7.04 1.99
N PRO A 53 24.48 7.64 2.93
CA PRO A 53 24.11 7.65 4.35
C PRO A 53 22.72 8.24 4.60
N TRP A 54 22.33 9.25 3.84
CA TRP A 54 21.00 9.85 3.97
C TRP A 54 19.89 8.87 3.64
N ARG A 55 20.09 8.00 2.64
CA ARG A 55 19.14 6.95 2.28
C ARG A 55 19.01 5.90 3.36
N TRP A 56 20.12 5.44 3.94
CA TRP A 56 20.09 4.54 5.10
C TRP A 56 19.41 5.18 6.32
N LEU A 57 19.65 6.46 6.57
CA LEU A 57 19.06 7.16 7.69
C LEU A 57 17.54 7.30 7.51
N PHE A 58 17.08 7.73 6.33
CA PHE A 58 15.66 7.90 6.04
C PHE A 58 14.90 6.58 5.95
N SER A 59 15.53 5.50 5.45
CA SER A 59 14.89 4.18 5.41
C SER A 59 14.59 3.60 6.79
N VAL A 60 15.30 4.04 7.83
CA VAL A 60 14.97 3.66 9.20
C VAL A 60 14.03 4.68 9.84
N LEU A 61 14.38 5.96 9.81
CA LEU A 61 13.64 7.01 10.53
C LEU A 61 12.20 7.17 10.04
N VAL A 62 11.99 7.22 8.72
CA VAL A 62 10.69 7.58 8.16
C VAL A 62 9.68 6.44 8.35
N PRO A 63 9.98 5.16 8.00
CA PRO A 63 9.09 4.04 8.30
C PRO A 63 8.82 3.89 9.80
N LEU A 64 9.83 4.05 10.66
CA LEU A 64 9.66 3.99 12.10
C LEU A 64 8.68 5.06 12.61
N ALA A 65 8.80 6.30 12.12
CA ALA A 65 7.90 7.39 12.49
C ALA A 65 6.46 7.09 12.05
N ILE A 66 6.26 6.61 10.82
CA ILE A 66 4.94 6.29 10.26
C ILE A 66 4.30 5.12 10.99
N VAL A 67 5.04 4.03 11.23
CA VAL A 67 4.57 2.86 11.98
C VAL A 67 4.18 3.26 13.40
N THR A 68 5.01 4.07 14.07
CA THR A 68 4.70 4.57 15.42
C THR A 68 3.41 5.39 15.43
N GLN A 69 3.21 6.26 14.44
CA GLN A 69 1.97 7.03 14.30
C GLN A 69 0.78 6.14 13.94
N GLY A 70 0.97 5.15 13.07
CA GLY A 70 -0.05 4.18 12.67
C GLY A 70 -0.53 3.35 13.85
N PHE A 71 0.39 2.87 14.67
CA PHE A 71 0.12 2.13 15.90
C PHE A 71 -0.63 3.01 16.93
N LYS A 72 -0.14 4.22 17.20
CA LYS A 72 -0.82 5.18 18.11
C LYS A 72 -2.23 5.54 17.65
N LYS A 73 -2.44 5.66 16.34
CA LYS A 73 -3.75 5.95 15.75
C LYS A 73 -4.64 4.71 15.65
N LYS A 74 -4.19 3.51 16.09
CA LYS A 74 -4.89 2.22 15.93
C LYS A 74 -5.17 1.86 14.46
N SER A 75 -4.32 2.27 13.53
CA SER A 75 -4.36 1.82 12.13
C SER A 75 -3.59 0.51 11.90
N LEU A 76 -2.64 0.18 12.79
CA LEU A 76 -1.82 -1.03 12.75
C LEU A 76 -1.83 -1.68 14.12
N ASP A 77 -1.85 -3.01 14.17
CA ASP A 77 -1.52 -3.75 15.38
C ASP A 77 0.00 -3.94 15.52
N HIS A 78 0.46 -4.63 16.57
CA HIS A 78 1.89 -4.87 16.79
C HIS A 78 2.57 -5.63 15.65
N SER A 79 1.88 -6.61 15.08
CA SER A 79 2.40 -7.43 13.98
C SER A 79 2.44 -6.65 12.66
N GLY A 80 1.39 -5.88 12.37
CA GLY A 80 1.32 -5.00 11.22
C GLY A 80 2.32 -3.84 11.31
N ALA A 81 2.61 -3.36 12.52
CA ALA A 81 3.67 -2.39 12.76
C ALA A 81 5.05 -2.94 12.37
N LEU A 82 5.38 -4.16 12.81
CA LEU A 82 6.65 -4.81 12.46
C LEU A 82 6.75 -5.08 10.95
N GLY A 83 5.70 -5.65 10.34
CA GLY A 83 5.66 -5.88 8.90
C GLY A 83 5.79 -4.57 8.11
N GLY A 84 5.09 -3.51 8.54
CA GLY A 84 5.12 -2.20 7.90
C GLY A 84 6.50 -1.53 8.00
N LEU A 85 7.25 -1.78 9.07
CA LEU A 85 8.62 -1.29 9.22
C LEU A 85 9.54 -1.95 8.21
N VAL A 86 9.46 -3.28 8.04
CA VAL A 86 10.27 -4.03 7.08
C VAL A 86 9.95 -3.62 5.64
N VAL A 87 8.66 -3.61 5.27
CA VAL A 87 8.21 -3.20 3.94
C VAL A 87 8.63 -1.75 3.65
N GLY A 88 8.36 -0.84 4.59
CA GLY A 88 8.74 0.57 4.44
C GLY A 88 10.24 0.77 4.29
N PHE A 89 11.04 0.06 5.08
CA PHE A 89 12.51 0.10 5.00
C PHE A 89 13.00 -0.34 3.62
N ILE A 90 12.58 -1.51 3.14
CA ILE A 90 13.02 -2.07 1.86
C ILE A 90 12.63 -1.13 0.71
N LEU A 91 11.38 -0.66 0.67
CA LEU A 91 10.93 0.24 -0.39
C LEU A 91 11.68 1.58 -0.35
N THR A 92 12.00 2.11 0.84
CA THR A 92 12.76 3.38 0.97
C THR A 92 14.21 3.22 0.52
N VAL A 93 14.86 2.09 0.82
CA VAL A 93 16.21 1.80 0.33
C VAL A 93 16.20 1.67 -1.19
N ALA A 94 15.21 0.95 -1.74
CA ALA A 94 15.11 0.71 -3.17
C ALA A 94 14.92 2.00 -3.98
N ASN A 95 13.87 2.76 -3.71
CA ASN A 95 13.50 3.95 -4.49
C ASN A 95 12.47 4.80 -3.73
N TYR A 96 12.72 6.10 -3.55
CA TYR A 96 11.82 6.99 -2.82
C TYR A 96 10.42 7.09 -3.45
N SER A 97 10.28 6.87 -4.76
CA SER A 97 8.99 6.80 -5.44
C SER A 97 8.16 5.60 -4.97
N PHE A 98 8.80 4.46 -4.72
CA PHE A 98 8.14 3.25 -4.21
C PHE A 98 7.60 3.49 -2.80
N PHE A 99 8.45 4.04 -1.93
CA PHE A 99 8.06 4.37 -0.57
C PHE A 99 6.95 5.44 -0.52
N THR A 100 7.04 6.46 -1.36
CA THR A 100 6.04 7.54 -1.41
C THR A 100 4.67 7.01 -1.83
N ALA A 101 4.62 6.13 -2.82
CA ALA A 101 3.39 5.43 -3.23
C ALA A 101 2.80 4.61 -2.08
N LEU A 102 3.62 3.80 -1.39
CA LEU A 102 3.20 3.01 -0.21
C LEU A 102 2.67 3.91 0.90
N PHE A 103 3.39 4.99 1.21
CA PHE A 103 3.03 5.92 2.27
C PHE A 103 1.67 6.58 2.00
N VAL A 104 1.45 7.08 0.78
CA VAL A 104 0.19 7.70 0.40
C VAL A 104 -0.95 6.68 0.41
N PHE A 105 -0.73 5.47 -0.09
CA PHE A 105 -1.69 4.37 0.04
C PHE A 105 -2.06 4.14 1.51
N PHE A 106 -1.07 3.95 2.39
CA PHE A 106 -1.30 3.67 3.80
C PHE A 106 -2.06 4.79 4.51
N VAL A 107 -1.64 6.04 4.32
CA VAL A 107 -2.24 7.20 5.01
C VAL A 107 -3.67 7.44 4.54
N THR A 108 -3.90 7.45 3.23
CA THR A 108 -5.24 7.73 2.67
C THR A 108 -6.22 6.62 3.02
N SER A 109 -5.82 5.36 2.83
CA SER A 109 -6.64 4.20 3.18
C SER A 109 -6.93 4.13 4.67
N SER A 110 -5.94 4.41 5.54
CA SER A 110 -6.16 4.47 6.99
C SER A 110 -7.14 5.57 7.43
N LYS A 111 -7.18 6.70 6.71
CA LYS A 111 -8.17 7.75 6.95
C LYS A 111 -9.57 7.30 6.52
N LEU A 112 -9.68 6.65 5.36
CA LEU A 112 -10.94 6.13 4.86
C LEU A 112 -11.53 5.03 5.74
N THR A 113 -10.73 4.10 6.25
CA THR A 113 -11.21 3.06 7.17
C THR A 113 -11.85 3.63 8.44
N LYS A 114 -11.38 4.78 8.92
CA LYS A 114 -11.96 5.46 10.10
C LYS A 114 -13.12 6.38 9.75
N TRP A 115 -13.24 6.78 8.49
CA TRP A 115 -14.31 7.64 8.05
C TRP A 115 -15.65 6.91 8.11
N LYS A 116 -16.65 7.56 8.72
CA LYS A 116 -18.00 7.02 8.95
C LYS A 116 -18.03 5.62 9.59
N LYS A 117 -17.14 5.38 10.56
CA LYS A 117 -17.02 4.14 11.33
C LYS A 117 -18.36 3.61 11.89
N ASP A 118 -19.26 4.49 12.31
CA ASP A 118 -20.51 4.07 12.95
C ASP A 118 -21.49 3.43 11.95
N MET A 119 -21.46 3.87 10.68
CA MET A 119 -22.18 3.20 9.60
C MET A 119 -21.53 1.86 9.25
N LYS A 120 -20.19 1.81 9.19
CA LYS A 120 -19.43 0.59 8.86
C LYS A 120 -19.67 -0.54 9.86
N LYS A 121 -19.75 -0.21 11.16
CA LYS A 121 -20.12 -1.14 12.23
C LYS A 121 -21.49 -1.82 12.04
N GLN A 122 -22.41 -1.19 11.31
CA GLN A 122 -23.77 -1.73 11.08
C GLN A 122 -23.89 -2.58 9.82
N ILE A 123 -22.89 -2.55 8.93
CA ILE A 123 -22.93 -3.22 7.63
C ILE A 123 -21.87 -4.30 7.47
N ASP A 124 -20.79 -4.25 8.24
CA ASP A 124 -19.67 -5.17 8.17
C ASP A 124 -19.59 -6.02 9.45
N SER A 125 -19.84 -7.32 9.31
CA SER A 125 -19.78 -8.28 10.41
C SER A 125 -18.36 -8.50 10.95
N GLU A 126 -17.33 -8.16 10.18
CA GLU A 126 -15.92 -8.36 10.52
C GLU A 126 -15.22 -7.03 10.89
N TYR A 127 -16.00 -5.97 11.13
CA TYR A 127 -15.47 -4.65 11.45
C TYR A 127 -14.51 -4.69 12.64
N LYS A 128 -13.27 -4.22 12.42
CA LYS A 128 -12.25 -4.07 13.46
C LYS A 128 -12.17 -2.63 13.95
N GLU A 129 -12.16 -2.43 15.27
CA GLU A 129 -12.07 -1.09 15.83
C GLU A 129 -10.76 -0.38 15.48
N GLY A 130 -10.89 0.76 14.78
CA GLY A 130 -9.76 1.55 14.27
C GLY A 130 -9.23 1.09 12.92
N GLY A 131 -9.71 -0.03 12.38
CA GLY A 131 -9.22 -0.58 11.12
C GLY A 131 -7.81 -1.14 11.20
N GLN A 132 -7.47 -1.78 12.34
CA GLN A 132 -6.12 -2.27 12.60
C GLN A 132 -5.72 -3.34 11.59
N ARG A 133 -4.68 -3.05 10.80
CA ARG A 133 -4.07 -4.02 9.89
C ARG A 133 -3.01 -4.84 10.61
N ASN A 134 -3.05 -6.15 10.39
CA ASN A 134 -2.08 -7.12 10.92
C ASN A 134 -0.97 -7.38 9.89
N TRP A 135 0.03 -8.18 10.28
CA TRP A 135 1.13 -8.53 9.39
C TRP A 135 0.68 -9.24 8.11
N VAL A 136 -0.40 -10.04 8.15
CA VAL A 136 -0.95 -10.74 6.98
C VAL A 136 -1.46 -9.74 5.95
N GLN A 137 -2.22 -8.73 6.38
CA GLN A 137 -2.68 -7.66 5.48
C GLN A 137 -1.52 -6.84 4.92
N VAL A 138 -0.50 -6.57 5.73
CA VAL A 138 0.71 -5.89 5.25
C VAL A 138 1.45 -6.74 4.22
N PHE A 139 1.52 -8.07 4.42
CA PHE A 139 2.14 -8.99 3.48
C PHE A 139 1.33 -9.12 2.18
N CYS A 140 0.01 -9.27 2.25
CA CYS A 140 -0.81 -9.41 1.05
C CYS A 140 -0.81 -8.16 0.17
N ASN A 141 -0.82 -6.96 0.77
CA ASN A 141 -0.85 -5.70 0.02
C ASN A 141 0.54 -5.12 -0.27
N GLY A 142 1.55 -5.49 0.53
CA GLY A 142 2.92 -4.95 0.46
C GLY A 142 3.98 -5.96 0.03
N GLY A 143 3.68 -7.25 0.02
CA GLY A 143 4.61 -8.34 -0.30
C GLY A 143 5.08 -8.29 -1.76
N VAL A 144 4.14 -8.24 -2.71
CA VAL A 144 4.45 -8.10 -4.15
C VAL A 144 5.28 -6.83 -4.43
N PRO A 145 4.90 -5.63 -3.93
CA PRO A 145 5.76 -4.45 -4.00
C PRO A 145 7.16 -4.65 -3.41
N THR A 146 7.26 -5.36 -2.27
CA THR A 146 8.54 -5.58 -1.58
C THR A 146 9.45 -6.51 -2.38
N GLU A 147 8.90 -7.60 -2.92
CA GLU A 147 9.62 -8.52 -3.79
C GLU A 147 10.13 -7.79 -5.04
N LEU A 148 9.27 -7.03 -5.71
CA LEU A 148 9.65 -6.23 -6.88
C LEU A 148 10.71 -5.16 -6.54
N ALA A 149 10.65 -4.56 -5.35
CA ALA A 149 11.66 -3.62 -4.89
C ALA A 149 13.03 -4.31 -4.67
N ILE A 150 13.04 -5.53 -4.13
CA ILE A 150 14.27 -6.33 -3.97
C ILE A 150 14.84 -6.69 -5.34
N LEU A 151 14.01 -7.21 -6.26
CA LEU A 151 14.44 -7.54 -7.62
C LEU A 151 14.98 -6.30 -8.36
N TYR A 152 14.31 -5.16 -8.23
CA TYR A 152 14.78 -3.88 -8.76
C TYR A 152 16.16 -3.50 -8.21
N MET A 153 16.38 -3.62 -6.90
CA MET A 153 17.69 -3.34 -6.29
C MET A 153 18.78 -4.31 -6.77
N ILE A 154 18.45 -5.59 -6.97
CA ILE A 154 19.41 -6.59 -7.44
C ILE A 154 19.83 -6.30 -8.88
N GLU A 155 18.89 -5.97 -9.76
CA GLU A 155 19.16 -5.79 -11.19
C GLU A 155 19.67 -4.39 -11.55
N ASN A 156 19.12 -3.35 -10.94
CA ASN A 156 19.35 -1.96 -11.33
C ASN A 156 20.13 -1.15 -10.27
N GLY A 157 20.24 -1.71 -9.07
CA GLY A 157 20.74 -0.99 -7.90
C GLY A 157 19.68 -0.07 -7.28
N PRO A 158 19.91 0.37 -6.04
CA PRO A 158 19.05 1.34 -5.38
C PRO A 158 19.21 2.71 -6.03
N GLY A 159 18.09 3.42 -6.22
CA GLY A 159 18.06 4.73 -6.85
C GLY A 159 16.77 4.98 -7.62
N GLU A 160 16.54 6.23 -7.96
CA GLU A 160 15.38 6.68 -8.70
C GLU A 160 15.70 6.66 -10.19
N ILE A 161 14.90 5.92 -10.95
CA ILE A 161 15.04 5.79 -12.39
C ILE A 161 13.75 6.30 -13.04
N PRO A 162 13.84 7.12 -14.11
CA PRO A 162 12.67 7.54 -14.88
C PRO A 162 12.10 6.36 -15.67
N ILE A 163 10.78 6.33 -15.82
CA ILE A 163 10.11 5.27 -16.57
C ILE A 163 10.26 5.55 -18.06
N ASP A 164 11.13 4.77 -18.70
CA ASP A 164 11.43 4.83 -20.13
C ASP A 164 11.72 3.41 -20.66
N PHE A 165 10.71 2.83 -21.31
CA PHE A 165 10.80 1.49 -21.89
C PHE A 165 11.79 1.38 -23.05
N SER A 166 12.19 2.49 -23.67
CA SER A 166 13.13 2.49 -24.80
C SER A 166 14.58 2.32 -24.33
N ARG A 167 14.90 2.90 -23.18
CA ARG A 167 16.25 2.84 -22.58
C ARG A 167 16.39 1.73 -21.57
N GLN A 168 15.39 1.54 -20.72
CA GLN A 168 15.45 0.63 -19.57
C GLN A 168 14.13 -0.12 -19.41
N TYR A 169 13.91 -1.09 -20.30
CA TYR A 169 12.69 -1.90 -20.32
C TYR A 169 12.43 -2.58 -18.97
N THR A 170 13.40 -3.33 -18.44
CA THR A 170 13.20 -4.14 -17.22
C THR A 170 12.95 -3.28 -15.98
N ALA A 171 13.73 -2.20 -15.80
CA ALA A 171 13.54 -1.27 -14.69
C ALA A 171 12.16 -0.58 -14.75
N SER A 172 11.78 -0.10 -15.93
CA SER A 172 10.47 0.54 -16.17
C SER A 172 9.31 -0.41 -15.89
N TRP A 173 9.45 -1.67 -16.34
CA TRP A 173 8.47 -2.71 -16.09
C TRP A 173 8.33 -2.98 -14.59
N MET A 174 9.43 -3.20 -13.85
CA MET A 174 9.40 -3.42 -12.40
C MET A 174 8.81 -2.23 -11.63
N CYS A 175 9.18 -1.00 -12.00
CA CYS A 175 8.63 0.23 -11.41
C CYS A 175 7.10 0.30 -11.57
N LEU A 176 6.59 0.01 -12.77
CA LEU A 176 5.15 0.00 -13.04
C LEU A 176 4.45 -1.21 -12.41
N SER A 177 5.08 -2.38 -12.33
CA SER A 177 4.54 -3.55 -11.60
C SER A 177 4.30 -3.22 -10.15
N LEU A 178 5.28 -2.58 -9.50
CA LEU A 178 5.22 -2.20 -8.09
C LEU A 178 4.14 -1.14 -7.87
N LEU A 179 4.13 -0.10 -8.70
CA LEU A 179 3.09 0.93 -8.65
C LEU A 179 1.70 0.32 -8.88
N GLY A 180 1.58 -0.61 -9.83
CA GLY A 180 0.34 -1.29 -10.17
C GLY A 180 -0.21 -2.10 -8.99
N ALA A 181 0.62 -2.87 -8.30
CA ALA A 181 0.24 -3.62 -7.11
C ALA A 181 -0.27 -2.70 -5.97
N LEU A 182 0.44 -1.60 -5.70
CA LEU A 182 0.04 -0.63 -4.68
C LEU A 182 -1.24 0.12 -5.06
N ALA A 183 -1.37 0.53 -6.33
CA ALA A 183 -2.55 1.21 -6.84
C ALA A 183 -3.77 0.30 -6.88
N CYS A 184 -3.60 -0.99 -7.20
CA CYS A 184 -4.63 -2.02 -7.10
C CYS A 184 -5.17 -2.12 -5.66
N SER A 185 -4.26 -2.31 -4.69
CA SER A 185 -4.62 -2.42 -3.26
C SER A 185 -5.30 -1.14 -2.73
N ALA A 186 -4.82 0.03 -3.17
CA ALA A 186 -5.42 1.32 -2.84
C ALA A 186 -6.81 1.46 -3.47
N GLY A 187 -6.97 1.06 -4.73
CA GLY A 187 -8.21 1.10 -5.46
C GLY A 187 -9.29 0.25 -4.78
N ASP A 188 -8.97 -0.99 -4.42
CA ASP A 188 -9.87 -1.87 -3.69
C ASP A 188 -10.28 -1.27 -2.33
N THR A 189 -9.29 -0.79 -1.55
CA THR A 189 -9.60 -0.18 -0.25
C THR A 189 -10.48 1.06 -0.41
N TRP A 190 -10.26 1.91 -1.42
CA TRP A 190 -11.10 3.07 -1.64
C TRP A 190 -12.51 2.67 -2.10
N ALA A 191 -12.63 1.67 -2.98
CA ALA A 191 -13.93 1.16 -3.43
C ALA A 191 -14.76 0.58 -2.28
N SER A 192 -14.15 -0.26 -1.44
CA SER A 192 -14.83 -0.88 -0.30
C SER A 192 -15.17 0.15 0.78
N GLU A 193 -14.27 1.09 1.10
CA GLU A 193 -14.47 2.03 2.20
C GLU A 193 -15.39 3.20 1.85
N ILE A 194 -15.40 3.66 0.59
CA ILE A 194 -16.26 4.76 0.11
C ILE A 194 -17.55 4.19 -0.48
N GLY A 195 -17.46 3.16 -1.31
CA GLY A 195 -18.61 2.58 -2.02
C GLY A 195 -19.68 2.03 -1.06
N THR A 196 -19.27 1.35 0.01
CA THR A 196 -20.21 0.81 1.02
C THR A 196 -21.02 1.89 1.74
N VAL A 197 -20.43 3.08 1.92
CA VAL A 197 -21.04 4.14 2.73
C VAL A 197 -21.73 5.22 1.90
N MET A 198 -21.24 5.49 0.69
CA MET A 198 -21.77 6.54 -0.18
C MET A 198 -22.72 6.03 -1.26
N SER A 199 -22.68 4.74 -1.59
CA SER A 199 -23.59 4.20 -2.61
C SER A 199 -25.03 4.16 -2.09
N LYS A 200 -25.89 5.00 -2.68
CA LYS A 200 -27.35 4.95 -2.45
C LYS A 200 -28.01 3.78 -3.17
N SER A 201 -27.35 3.23 -4.20
CA SER A 201 -27.81 2.08 -4.96
C SER A 201 -27.32 0.77 -4.34
N LYS A 202 -28.17 -0.27 -4.36
CA LYS A 202 -27.74 -1.63 -4.02
C LYS A 202 -26.59 -2.07 -4.94
N PRO A 203 -25.51 -2.67 -4.40
CA PRO A 203 -24.44 -3.24 -5.22
C PRO A 203 -24.97 -4.27 -6.21
N ARG A 204 -24.24 -4.45 -7.33
CA ARG A 204 -24.50 -5.51 -8.30
C ARG A 204 -23.35 -6.49 -8.30
N LEU A 205 -23.66 -7.79 -8.30
CA LEU A 205 -22.62 -8.80 -8.38
C LEU A 205 -21.94 -8.75 -9.75
N ILE A 206 -20.61 -8.73 -9.80
CA ILE A 206 -19.88 -8.54 -11.06
C ILE A 206 -20.08 -9.68 -12.07
N THR A 207 -20.39 -10.89 -11.61
CA THR A 207 -20.55 -12.07 -12.47
C THR A 207 -21.95 -12.21 -13.07
N THR A 208 -23.01 -11.93 -12.28
CA THR A 208 -24.41 -12.11 -12.71
C THR A 208 -25.14 -10.80 -12.99
N TRP A 209 -24.57 -9.66 -12.57
CA TRP A 209 -25.17 -8.33 -12.63
C TRP A 209 -26.45 -8.14 -11.80
N GLU A 210 -26.78 -9.12 -10.95
CA GLU A 210 -27.93 -9.07 -10.05
C GLU A 210 -27.67 -8.17 -8.83
N LYS A 211 -28.73 -7.57 -8.29
CA LYS A 211 -28.64 -6.73 -7.10
C LYS A 211 -28.43 -7.59 -5.86
N VAL A 212 -27.36 -7.32 -5.11
CA VAL A 212 -26.99 -8.06 -3.90
C VAL A 212 -26.98 -7.16 -2.66
N PRO A 213 -27.08 -7.72 -1.44
CA PRO A 213 -26.92 -6.94 -0.21
C PRO A 213 -25.53 -6.28 -0.11
N VAL A 214 -25.45 -5.17 0.62
CA VAL A 214 -24.16 -4.52 0.94
C VAL A 214 -23.30 -5.47 1.77
N GLY A 215 -22.00 -5.52 1.47
CA GLY A 215 -21.05 -6.46 2.09
C GLY A 215 -20.88 -7.79 1.31
N THR A 216 -21.59 -7.99 0.21
CA THR A 216 -21.38 -9.17 -0.67
C THR A 216 -20.04 -9.07 -1.39
N ASN A 217 -19.21 -10.11 -1.28
CA ASN A 217 -17.93 -10.21 -1.99
C ASN A 217 -18.19 -10.20 -3.51
N GLY A 218 -17.46 -9.32 -4.21
CA GLY A 218 -17.66 -9.07 -5.63
C GLY A 218 -18.88 -8.20 -6.00
N GLY A 219 -19.54 -7.60 -5.01
CA GLY A 219 -20.57 -6.59 -5.23
C GLY A 219 -19.97 -5.23 -5.59
N ILE A 220 -20.20 -4.78 -6.83
CA ILE A 220 -19.68 -3.50 -7.33
C ILE A 220 -20.75 -2.40 -7.35
N THR A 221 -20.31 -1.16 -7.17
CA THR A 221 -21.13 0.05 -7.30
C THR A 221 -20.40 1.06 -8.17
N LEU A 222 -21.13 1.95 -8.86
CA LEU A 222 -20.50 3.01 -9.66
C LEU A 222 -19.64 3.95 -8.80
N VAL A 223 -20.10 4.24 -7.58
CA VAL A 223 -19.33 5.06 -6.61
C VAL A 223 -18.05 4.34 -6.19
N GLY A 224 -18.11 3.02 -5.94
CA GLY A 224 -16.94 2.21 -5.63
C GLY A 224 -15.94 2.19 -6.77
N LEU A 225 -16.38 1.96 -8.00
CA LEU A 225 -15.51 1.96 -9.19
C LEU A 225 -14.85 3.32 -9.47
N PHE A 226 -15.58 4.41 -9.27
CA PHE A 226 -14.97 5.74 -9.38
C PHE A 226 -13.98 6.00 -8.24
N SER A 227 -14.28 5.52 -7.04
CA SER A 227 -13.39 5.62 -5.89
C SER A 227 -12.12 4.81 -6.08
N SER A 228 -12.17 3.63 -6.72
CA SER A 228 -10.97 2.84 -7.02
C SER A 228 -10.07 3.51 -8.04
N LEU A 229 -10.66 4.11 -9.08
CA LEU A 229 -9.95 4.94 -10.06
C LEU A 229 -9.22 6.11 -9.38
N LEU A 230 -9.91 6.83 -8.49
CA LEU A 230 -9.32 7.95 -7.74
C LEU A 230 -8.23 7.49 -6.76
N GLY A 231 -8.43 6.36 -6.08
CA GLY A 231 -7.43 5.79 -5.17
C GLY A 231 -6.14 5.45 -5.90
N GLY A 232 -6.25 4.76 -7.04
CA GLY A 232 -5.11 4.47 -7.90
C GLY A 232 -4.44 5.72 -8.46
N MET A 233 -5.23 6.71 -8.89
CA MET A 233 -4.73 8.00 -9.37
C MET A 233 -3.91 8.74 -8.31
N VAL A 234 -4.37 8.74 -7.06
CA VAL A 234 -3.67 9.40 -5.95
C VAL A 234 -2.32 8.73 -5.66
N VAL A 235 -2.26 7.40 -5.72
CA VAL A 235 -0.99 6.66 -5.58
C VAL A 235 -0.05 6.93 -6.77
N GLY A 236 -0.58 6.95 -8.00
CA GLY A 236 0.18 7.32 -9.20
C GLY A 236 0.72 8.75 -9.17
N ALA A 237 -0.10 9.72 -8.72
CA ALA A 237 0.31 11.10 -8.53
C ALA A 237 1.41 11.24 -7.47
N ALA A 238 1.31 10.49 -6.36
CA ALA A 238 2.35 10.47 -5.34
C ALA A 238 3.69 9.95 -5.88
N TYR A 239 3.66 8.88 -6.67
CA TYR A 239 4.84 8.36 -7.36
C TYR A 239 5.42 9.40 -8.33
N PHE A 240 4.56 10.01 -9.16
CA PHE A 240 4.98 11.03 -10.13
C PHE A 240 5.62 12.25 -9.45
N ILE A 241 5.04 12.74 -8.35
CA ILE A 241 5.63 13.84 -7.56
C ILE A 241 7.00 13.43 -7.00
N ALA A 242 7.15 12.20 -6.51
CA ALA A 242 8.45 11.72 -6.05
C ALA A 242 9.49 11.67 -7.18
N GLN A 243 9.10 11.28 -8.39
CA GLN A 243 9.97 11.35 -9.57
C GLN A 243 10.44 12.79 -9.81
N LEU A 244 9.52 13.77 -9.81
CA LEU A 244 9.85 15.19 -10.00
C LEU A 244 10.83 15.74 -8.94
N LEU A 245 10.79 15.21 -7.72
CA LEU A 245 11.62 15.69 -6.61
C LEU A 245 13.00 15.02 -6.55
N PHE A 246 13.12 13.77 -6.99
CA PHE A 246 14.29 12.94 -6.71
C PHE A 246 15.01 12.43 -7.96
N VAL A 247 14.44 12.57 -9.17
CA VAL A 247 15.11 12.18 -10.43
C VAL A 247 15.73 13.40 -11.09
N SER A 248 17.04 13.34 -11.34
CA SER A 248 17.81 14.45 -11.90
C SER A 248 17.67 14.61 -13.43
N ASP A 249 17.43 13.50 -14.15
CA ASP A 249 17.52 13.45 -15.63
C ASP A 249 16.15 13.38 -16.32
N LEU A 250 15.12 13.99 -15.71
CA LEU A 250 13.76 14.00 -16.26
C LEU A 250 13.66 14.71 -17.60
N ASP A 251 14.46 15.76 -17.79
CA ASP A 251 14.43 16.66 -18.96
C ASP A 251 14.76 15.94 -20.27
N ILE A 252 15.56 14.87 -20.18
CA ILE A 252 16.03 14.05 -21.31
C ILE A 252 15.35 12.68 -21.39
N SER A 253 14.32 12.46 -20.55
CA SER A 253 13.59 11.20 -20.42
C SER A 253 12.19 11.32 -21.03
N ALA A 254 11.55 10.18 -21.28
CA ALA A 254 10.15 10.15 -21.72
C ALA A 254 9.23 10.92 -20.74
N PRO A 255 8.12 11.51 -21.21
CA PRO A 255 7.14 12.15 -20.33
C PRO A 255 6.65 11.22 -19.21
N GLN A 256 6.76 11.65 -17.95
CA GLN A 256 6.42 10.84 -16.78
C GLN A 256 4.95 10.98 -16.31
N TRP A 257 4.19 11.93 -16.86
CA TRP A 257 2.75 12.08 -16.53
C TRP A 257 1.87 10.83 -16.73
N PRO A 258 2.17 9.88 -17.67
CA PRO A 258 1.38 8.65 -17.84
C PRO A 258 1.36 7.77 -16.58
N ILE A 259 2.30 7.95 -15.65
CA ILE A 259 2.32 7.28 -14.33
C ILE A 259 1.00 7.49 -13.58
N ILE A 260 0.42 8.70 -13.66
CA ILE A 260 -0.84 9.04 -12.98
C ILE A 260 -1.99 8.24 -13.59
N VAL A 261 -2.05 8.21 -14.92
CA VAL A 261 -3.09 7.48 -15.66
C VAL A 261 -2.94 5.98 -15.47
N PHE A 262 -1.71 5.47 -15.46
CA PHE A 262 -1.40 4.08 -15.16
C PHE A 262 -1.88 3.70 -13.75
N GLY A 263 -1.57 4.53 -12.74
CA GLY A 263 -2.06 4.32 -11.38
C GLY A 263 -3.59 4.29 -11.31
N ALA A 264 -4.27 5.22 -11.98
CA ALA A 264 -5.73 5.25 -12.05
C ALA A 264 -6.32 3.97 -12.70
N ALA A 265 -5.73 3.54 -13.81
CA ALA A 265 -6.12 2.31 -14.50
C ALA A 265 -5.86 1.06 -13.64
N ALA A 266 -4.72 1.00 -12.95
CA ALA A 266 -4.37 -0.09 -12.05
C ALA A 266 -5.34 -0.20 -10.86
N GLY A 267 -5.73 0.92 -10.25
CA GLY A 267 -6.74 0.93 -9.19
C GLY A 267 -8.11 0.48 -9.68
N PHE A 268 -8.55 0.98 -10.83
CA PHE A 268 -9.83 0.61 -11.42
C PHE A 268 -9.88 -0.87 -11.83
N LEU A 269 -8.95 -1.32 -12.68
CA LEU A 269 -8.89 -2.70 -13.16
C LEU A 269 -8.59 -3.68 -12.02
N GLY A 270 -7.73 -3.28 -11.07
CA GLY A 270 -7.46 -4.05 -9.87
C GLY A 270 -8.72 -4.35 -9.06
N SER A 271 -9.54 -3.33 -8.79
CA SER A 271 -10.81 -3.53 -8.09
C SER A 271 -11.81 -4.42 -8.84
N ILE A 272 -11.76 -4.44 -10.18
CA ILE A 272 -12.57 -5.32 -11.01
C ILE A 272 -12.10 -6.77 -10.89
N VAL A 273 -10.78 -7.01 -10.99
CA VAL A 273 -10.18 -8.34 -10.81
C VAL A 273 -10.47 -8.86 -9.41
N ASP A 274 -10.28 -8.02 -8.39
CA ASP A 274 -10.57 -8.34 -7.00
C ASP A 274 -12.05 -8.74 -6.82
N SER A 275 -12.97 -7.92 -7.32
CA SER A 275 -14.40 -8.21 -7.27
C SER A 275 -14.78 -9.50 -8.00
N TYR A 276 -14.13 -9.80 -9.12
CA TYR A 276 -14.38 -11.03 -9.88
C TYR A 276 -13.88 -12.27 -9.11
N LEU A 277 -12.67 -12.20 -8.56
CA LEU A 277 -12.13 -13.25 -7.69
C LEU A 277 -12.98 -13.40 -6.42
N GLY A 278 -13.46 -12.31 -5.84
CA GLY A 278 -14.33 -12.33 -4.68
C GLY A 278 -15.69 -12.98 -4.96
N ALA A 279 -16.34 -12.62 -6.06
CA ALA A 279 -17.62 -13.22 -6.46
C ALA A 279 -17.53 -14.74 -6.73
N THR A 280 -16.34 -15.24 -7.10
CA THR A 280 -16.14 -16.63 -7.52
C THR A 280 -15.49 -17.50 -6.44
N MET A 281 -14.53 -16.96 -5.69
CA MET A 281 -13.64 -17.70 -4.78
C MET A 281 -13.77 -17.31 -3.31
N GLN A 282 -14.57 -16.30 -2.96
CA GLN A 282 -14.90 -15.98 -1.57
C GLN A 282 -16.37 -16.29 -1.28
N TYR A 283 -16.64 -16.91 -0.14
CA TYR A 283 -18.01 -17.17 0.26
C TYR A 283 -18.71 -15.87 0.69
N SER A 284 -19.94 -15.67 0.26
CA SER A 284 -20.85 -14.69 0.84
C SER A 284 -22.20 -15.33 1.12
N GLY A 285 -22.66 -15.22 2.36
CA GLY A 285 -24.00 -15.62 2.78
C GLY A 285 -24.71 -14.50 3.54
N PHE A 286 -26.02 -14.40 3.42
CA PHE A 286 -26.83 -13.45 4.20
C PHE A 286 -27.35 -14.13 5.46
N ASP A 287 -26.91 -13.69 6.63
CA ASP A 287 -27.39 -14.19 7.92
C ASP A 287 -28.62 -13.38 8.37
N LYS A 288 -29.75 -14.08 8.55
CA LYS A 288 -31.04 -13.45 8.90
C LYS A 288 -31.10 -12.96 10.35
N ASN A 289 -30.29 -13.51 11.25
CA ASN A 289 -30.34 -13.15 12.66
C ASN A 289 -29.70 -11.79 12.92
N ILE A 290 -28.57 -11.54 12.23
CA ILE A 290 -27.81 -10.29 12.33
C ILE A 290 -28.12 -9.31 11.18
N CYS A 291 -28.91 -9.74 10.19
CA CYS A 291 -29.28 -8.95 9.00
C CYS A 291 -28.08 -8.40 8.21
N MET A 292 -26.98 -9.15 8.18
CA MET A 292 -25.73 -8.77 7.51
C MET A 292 -25.21 -9.90 6.62
N VAL A 293 -24.32 -9.54 5.68
CA VAL A 293 -23.56 -10.53 4.91
C VAL A 293 -22.40 -11.04 5.77
N VAL A 294 -22.19 -12.36 5.73
CA VAL A 294 -21.11 -13.07 6.40
C VAL A 294 -20.23 -13.80 5.39
N ASN A 295 -18.94 -13.89 5.69
CA ASN A 295 -17.92 -14.52 4.83
C ASN A 295 -17.71 -16.02 5.11
N HIS A 296 -18.49 -16.60 6.03
CA HIS A 296 -18.42 -18.01 6.39
C HIS A 296 -19.81 -18.64 6.44
N GLN A 297 -19.87 -19.95 6.25
CA GLN A 297 -21.13 -20.69 6.23
C GLN A 297 -21.64 -20.89 7.66
N THR A 298 -22.74 -20.22 8.02
CA THR A 298 -23.48 -20.46 9.27
C THR A 298 -24.76 -21.23 8.98
N LYS A 299 -25.33 -21.88 10.01
CA LYS A 299 -26.59 -22.64 9.91
C LYS A 299 -27.77 -21.79 9.40
N ASP A 300 -27.73 -20.49 9.71
CA ASP A 300 -28.80 -19.53 9.38
C ASP A 300 -28.45 -18.63 8.19
N SER A 301 -27.25 -18.78 7.61
CA SER A 301 -26.84 -18.03 6.42
C SER A 301 -27.45 -18.60 5.15
N LYS A 302 -28.12 -17.75 4.37
CA LYS A 302 -28.53 -18.06 3.00
C LYS A 302 -27.39 -17.68 2.05
N HIS A 303 -26.82 -18.66 1.35
CA HIS A 303 -25.77 -18.43 0.35
C HIS A 303 -26.19 -17.40 -0.71
N ILE A 304 -25.27 -16.51 -1.08
CA ILE A 304 -25.42 -15.50 -2.13
C ILE A 304 -24.47 -15.80 -3.29
N SER A 305 -23.17 -15.90 -3.02
CA SER A 305 -22.14 -16.01 -4.07
C SER A 305 -20.86 -16.70 -3.58
N GLY A 306 -20.06 -17.13 -4.56
CA GLY A 306 -18.73 -17.70 -4.39
C GLY A 306 -18.65 -18.99 -3.56
N LYS A 307 -17.42 -19.38 -3.26
CA LYS A 307 -17.06 -20.61 -2.53
C LYS A 307 -16.06 -20.25 -1.44
N PRO A 308 -15.95 -21.00 -0.33
CA PRO A 308 -14.99 -20.73 0.73
C PRO A 308 -13.58 -21.24 0.34
N ILE A 309 -13.03 -20.75 -0.78
CA ILE A 309 -11.71 -21.16 -1.29
C ILE A 309 -10.64 -20.19 -0.80
N LEU A 310 -10.89 -18.88 -0.93
CA LEU A 310 -9.97 -17.81 -0.56
C LEU A 310 -10.62 -16.88 0.48
N ASP A 311 -9.77 -16.26 1.30
CA ASP A 311 -10.14 -15.15 2.16
C ASP A 311 -9.86 -13.79 1.49
N ASN A 312 -10.18 -12.69 2.17
CA ASN A 312 -9.97 -11.34 1.63
C ASN A 312 -8.50 -10.96 1.44
N ASN A 313 -7.60 -11.51 2.24
CA ASN A 313 -6.18 -11.20 2.11
C ASN A 313 -5.59 -11.92 0.90
N ALA A 314 -5.98 -13.18 0.67
CA ALA A 314 -5.55 -13.94 -0.49
C ALA A 314 -6.08 -13.34 -1.80
N VAL A 315 -7.35 -12.91 -1.85
CA VAL A 315 -7.90 -12.26 -3.06
C VAL A 315 -7.16 -10.97 -3.39
N ASN A 316 -6.89 -10.10 -2.41
CA ASN A 316 -6.07 -8.90 -2.58
C ASN A 316 -4.64 -9.22 -3.09
N LEU A 317 -4.04 -10.29 -2.56
CA LEU A 317 -2.73 -10.74 -3.03
C LEU A 317 -2.80 -11.17 -4.51
N PHE A 318 -3.75 -12.04 -4.88
CA PHE A 318 -3.86 -12.50 -6.27
C PHE A 318 -4.23 -11.37 -7.25
N SER A 319 -5.13 -10.47 -6.87
CA SER A 319 -5.51 -9.33 -7.70
C SER A 319 -4.31 -8.41 -7.94
N SER A 320 -3.53 -8.12 -6.89
CA SER A 320 -2.30 -7.32 -7.02
C SER A 320 -1.23 -8.01 -7.87
N VAL A 321 -1.03 -9.33 -7.75
CA VAL A 321 -0.11 -10.11 -8.62
C VAL A 321 -0.53 -10.00 -10.08
N VAL A 322 -1.81 -10.22 -10.38
CA VAL A 322 -2.32 -10.16 -11.77
C VAL A 322 -2.08 -8.77 -12.37
N ILE A 323 -2.40 -7.71 -11.63
CA ILE A 323 -2.17 -6.34 -12.10
C ILE A 323 -0.68 -6.05 -12.28
N ALA A 324 0.17 -6.47 -11.35
CA ALA A 324 1.61 -6.26 -11.40
C ALA A 324 2.28 -6.95 -12.60
N LEU A 325 1.79 -8.13 -13.00
CA LEU A 325 2.35 -8.89 -14.12
C LEU A 325 1.82 -8.41 -15.48
N VAL A 326 0.53 -8.12 -15.58
CA VAL A 326 -0.14 -7.88 -16.88
C VAL A 326 -0.06 -6.42 -17.31
N LEU A 327 -0.39 -5.49 -16.40
CA LEU A 327 -0.64 -4.10 -16.78
C LEU A 327 0.61 -3.36 -17.28
N PRO A 328 1.83 -3.58 -16.73
CA PRO A 328 3.04 -2.97 -17.27
C PRO A 328 3.36 -3.41 -18.71
N GLY A 329 3.04 -4.66 -19.07
CA GLY A 329 3.17 -5.15 -20.44
C GLY A 329 2.22 -4.46 -21.41
N VAL A 330 1.00 -4.15 -20.97
CA VAL A 330 0.05 -3.32 -21.74
C VAL A 330 0.56 -1.89 -21.83
N ALA A 331 1.04 -1.31 -20.72
CA ALA A 331 1.54 0.05 -20.66
C ALA A 331 2.73 0.27 -21.61
N TRP A 332 3.61 -0.72 -21.76
CA TRP A 332 4.71 -0.68 -22.73
C TRP A 332 4.23 -0.37 -24.16
N GLY A 333 3.09 -0.90 -24.57
CA GLY A 333 2.53 -0.68 -25.92
C GLY A 333 2.10 0.77 -26.19
N PHE A 334 1.79 1.54 -25.14
CA PHE A 334 1.24 2.90 -25.24
C PHE A 334 2.10 3.96 -24.55
N TRP A 335 3.21 3.57 -23.92
CA TRP A 335 4.06 4.52 -23.21
C TRP A 335 4.71 5.49 -24.20
N PRO A 336 4.70 6.80 -23.92
CA PRO A 336 5.42 7.78 -24.73
C PRO A 336 6.88 7.38 -24.88
N ARG A 337 7.39 7.47 -26.11
CA ARG A 337 8.81 7.25 -26.40
C ARG A 337 9.48 8.62 -26.49
N GLY A 338 10.60 8.76 -25.77
CA GLY A 338 11.45 9.95 -25.79
C GLY A 338 12.45 9.95 -26.94
#